data_AF-A0A931MCY8-F1
#
_entry.id   AF-A0A931MCY8-F1
#
_cell.length_a   1.000
_cell.length_b   1.000
_cell.length_c   1.000
_cell.angle_alpha   90.00
_cell.angle_beta   90.00
_cell.angle_gamma   90.00
#
_symmetry.space_group_name_H-M   'P 1'
#
loop_
_entity.id
_entity.type
_entity.pdbx_description
1 polymer ?
#
loop_
_entity_poly.entity_id
_entity_poly.type
_entity_poly.pdbx_seq_one_letter_code
_entity_poly.pdbx_strand_id
1 'polypeptide(L)'
;MHKAESLVSYIYYGFNQSTLFLRIDPKTSFNDFPPDTTFSINIAKPFAFRVNVAYRDGLAQAGLFEKKNGEWEKIKDITEAAMQDILEIAIPFKDIKAKAEDELNLFITAYRGNEEIERCPWRGNISVTVPTPDFEATMWY
;
A
#
# COMPACT_ATOMS: atom_id res chain seq x y z
N MET A 1 -19.43 10.89 -17.41
CA MET A 1 -18.57 9.98 -16.64
C MET A 1 -19.43 9.34 -15.58
N HIS A 2 -20.01 8.17 -15.87
CA HIS A 2 -20.72 7.38 -14.85
C HIS A 2 -19.66 7.01 -13.80
N LYS A 3 -19.80 7.54 -12.58
CA LYS A 3 -18.97 7.09 -11.46
C LYS A 3 -19.37 5.64 -11.21
N ALA A 4 -18.48 4.70 -11.55
CA ALA A 4 -18.49 3.42 -10.87
C ALA A 4 -18.43 3.72 -9.36
N GLU A 5 -19.22 2.99 -8.58
CA GLU A 5 -19.15 3.08 -7.14
C GLU A 5 -17.71 2.72 -6.69
N SER A 6 -17.19 3.47 -5.71
CA SER A 6 -15.83 3.29 -5.20
C SER A 6 -15.70 1.92 -4.52
N LEU A 7 -14.63 1.18 -4.81
CA LEU A 7 -14.34 -0.12 -4.21
C LEU A 7 -13.75 0.05 -2.80
N VAL A 8 -13.04 1.14 -2.54
CA VAL A 8 -12.38 1.41 -1.25
C VAL A 8 -13.19 2.43 -0.43
N SER A 9 -13.56 2.08 0.80
CA SER A 9 -14.26 2.99 1.71
C SER A 9 -13.30 3.87 2.50
N TYR A 10 -12.27 3.28 3.10
CA TYR A 10 -11.30 3.97 3.93
C TYR A 10 -9.89 3.43 3.72
N ILE A 11 -8.90 4.32 3.88
CA ILE A 11 -7.50 3.95 4.01
C ILE A 11 -7.01 4.52 5.33
N TYR A 12 -6.50 3.63 6.17
CA TYR A 12 -5.80 3.99 7.39
C TYR A 12 -4.31 3.70 7.22
N TYR A 13 -3.50 4.52 7.86
CA TYR A 13 -2.06 4.32 7.92
C TYR A 13 -1.55 4.67 9.31
N GLY A 14 -0.48 4.01 9.69
CA GLY A 14 0.26 4.27 10.92
C GLY A 14 1.67 3.74 10.76
N PHE A 15 2.54 4.04 11.70
CA PHE A 15 3.91 3.55 11.66
C PHE A 15 4.46 3.42 13.07
N ASN A 16 5.46 2.57 13.22
CA ASN A 16 6.37 2.59 14.36
C ASN A 16 7.76 3.02 13.86
N GLN A 17 8.79 2.92 14.70
CA GLN A 17 10.16 3.31 14.35
C GLN A 17 10.72 2.66 13.06
N SER A 18 10.25 1.47 12.68
CA SER A 18 10.86 0.69 11.58
C SER A 18 9.91 0.27 10.47
N THR A 19 8.60 0.42 10.65
CA THR A 19 7.58 -0.17 9.77
C THR A 19 6.43 0.80 9.53
N LEU A 20 6.03 0.92 8.26
CA LEU A 20 4.77 1.50 7.83
C LEU A 20 3.68 0.42 7.84
N PHE A 21 2.53 0.72 8.44
CA PHE A 21 1.34 -0.12 8.43
C PHE A 21 0.26 0.55 7.60
N LEU A 22 -0.39 -0.22 6.73
CA LEU A 22 -1.52 0.23 5.94
C LEU A 22 -2.70 -0.71 6.15
N ARG A 23 -3.89 -0.13 6.25
CA ARG A 23 -5.16 -0.84 6.28
C ARG A 23 -6.09 -0.23 5.22
N ILE A 24 -6.66 -1.08 4.38
CA ILE A 24 -7.58 -0.71 3.31
C ILE A 24 -8.90 -1.41 3.57
N ASP A 25 -9.95 -0.63 3.79
CA ASP A 25 -11.29 -1.12 4.03
C ASP A 25 -12.06 -1.09 2.72
N PRO A 26 -12.63 -2.22 2.27
CA PRO A 26 -13.45 -2.23 1.08
C PRO A 26 -14.82 -1.58 1.36
N LYS A 27 -15.51 -1.14 0.31
CA LYS A 27 -16.87 -0.60 0.37
C LYS A 27 -17.91 -1.71 0.58
N THR A 28 -17.65 -2.87 -0.01
CA THR A 28 -18.42 -4.13 0.10
C THR A 28 -17.45 -5.26 0.44
N SER A 29 -17.87 -6.52 0.46
CA SER A 29 -16.89 -7.61 0.64
C SER A 29 -15.91 -7.66 -0.54
N PHE A 30 -14.65 -8.04 -0.32
CA PHE A 30 -13.71 -8.31 -1.42
C PHE A 30 -14.22 -9.41 -2.36
N ASN A 31 -15.09 -10.31 -1.87
CA ASN A 31 -15.74 -11.33 -2.70
C ASN A 31 -16.73 -10.75 -3.72
N ASP A 32 -17.23 -9.54 -3.48
CA ASP A 32 -18.14 -8.83 -4.40
C ASP A 32 -17.38 -8.05 -5.47
N PHE A 33 -16.04 -7.98 -5.36
CA PHE A 33 -15.24 -7.26 -6.32
C PHE A 33 -15.17 -8.01 -7.66
N PRO A 34 -14.87 -7.30 -8.75
CA PRO A 34 -14.62 -7.96 -10.01
C PRO A 34 -13.57 -9.08 -9.89
N PRO A 35 -13.71 -10.19 -10.61
CA PRO A 35 -12.70 -11.24 -10.64
C PRO A 35 -11.32 -10.68 -10.96
N ASP A 36 -10.28 -11.30 -10.39
CA ASP A 36 -8.89 -10.90 -10.56
C ASP A 36 -8.57 -9.46 -10.11
N THR A 37 -9.37 -8.91 -9.19
CA THR A 37 -9.05 -7.61 -8.58
C THR A 37 -7.77 -7.72 -7.75
N THR A 38 -6.82 -6.84 -8.02
CA THR A 38 -5.55 -6.73 -7.29
C THR A 38 -5.33 -5.31 -6.80
N PHE A 39 -4.52 -5.15 -5.76
CA PHE A 39 -4.15 -3.86 -5.20
C PHE A 39 -2.67 -3.58 -5.45
N SER A 40 -2.35 -2.34 -5.82
CA SER A 40 -0.97 -1.83 -5.85
C SER A 40 -0.86 -0.68 -4.89
N ILE A 41 -0.04 -0.83 -3.85
CA ILE A 41 0.37 0.25 -2.97
C ILE A 41 1.61 0.87 -3.61
N ASN A 42 1.45 2.03 -4.24
CA ASN A 42 2.50 2.73 -4.95
C ASN A 42 3.14 3.76 -4.04
N ILE A 43 4.47 3.73 -3.93
CA ILE A 43 5.28 4.68 -3.18
C ILE A 43 6.11 5.46 -4.21
N ALA A 44 5.81 6.75 -4.36
CA ALA A 44 6.40 7.62 -5.39
C ALA A 44 7.63 8.38 -4.91
N LYS A 45 7.79 8.59 -3.59
CA LYS A 45 8.93 9.26 -2.97
C LYS A 45 9.41 8.46 -1.73
N PRO A 46 10.71 8.56 -1.38
CA PRO A 46 11.78 9.19 -2.15
C PRO A 46 12.20 8.36 -3.38
N PHE A 47 11.91 7.06 -3.35
CA PHE A 47 12.19 6.12 -4.43
C PHE A 47 10.90 5.44 -4.89
N ALA A 48 10.86 5.06 -6.16
CA ALA A 48 9.69 4.41 -6.74
C ALA A 48 9.65 2.92 -6.35
N PHE A 49 8.79 2.61 -5.39
CA PHE A 49 8.45 1.24 -4.98
C PHE A 49 6.97 0.97 -5.21
N ARG A 50 6.61 -0.30 -5.36
CA ARG A 50 5.22 -0.72 -5.24
C ARG A 50 5.10 -2.06 -4.54
N VAL A 51 4.01 -2.25 -3.82
CA VAL A 51 3.60 -3.55 -3.32
C VAL A 51 2.35 -3.99 -4.06
N ASN A 52 2.45 -5.09 -4.79
CA ASN A 52 1.29 -5.70 -5.45
C ASN A 52 0.72 -6.77 -4.54
N VAL A 53 -0.56 -6.65 -4.20
CA VAL A 53 -1.30 -7.60 -3.37
C VAL A 53 -2.41 -8.24 -4.20
N ALA A 54 -2.47 -9.57 -4.17
CA ALA A 54 -3.54 -10.36 -4.76
C ALA A 54 -4.03 -11.40 -3.77
N TYR A 55 -5.32 -11.76 -3.83
CA TYR A 55 -5.86 -12.88 -3.08
C TYR A 55 -5.89 -14.12 -3.98
N ARG A 56 -5.15 -15.17 -3.59
CA ARG A 56 -5.04 -16.42 -4.36
C ARG A 56 -5.00 -17.60 -3.41
N ASP A 57 -5.73 -18.66 -3.75
CA ASP A 57 -5.77 -19.92 -2.99
C ASP A 57 -6.08 -19.74 -1.50
N GLY A 58 -6.94 -18.78 -1.17
CA GLY A 58 -7.35 -18.48 0.19
C GLY A 58 -6.38 -17.60 0.99
N LEU A 59 -5.29 -17.12 0.38
CA LEU A 59 -4.24 -16.35 1.04
C LEU A 59 -3.93 -15.04 0.30
N ALA A 60 -3.56 -14.02 1.06
CA ALA A 60 -2.99 -12.80 0.50
C ALA A 60 -1.54 -13.06 0.05
N GLN A 61 -1.24 -12.73 -1.20
CA GLN A 61 0.10 -12.76 -1.75
C GLN A 61 0.54 -11.33 -2.04
N ALA A 62 1.61 -10.88 -1.37
CA ALA A 62 2.15 -9.53 -1.52
C ALA A 62 3.59 -9.56 -2.02
N GLY A 63 3.86 -8.92 -3.16
CA GLY A 63 5.20 -8.79 -3.73
C GLY A 63 5.68 -7.34 -3.71
N LEU A 64 6.88 -7.10 -3.20
CA LEU A 64 7.55 -5.79 -3.25
C LEU A 64 8.37 -5.66 -4.53
N PHE A 65 8.21 -4.54 -5.22
CA PHE A 65 8.90 -4.22 -6.46
C PHE A 65 9.58 -2.85 -6.37
N GLU A 66 10.77 -2.75 -6.95
CA GLU A 66 11.51 -1.50 -7.11
C GLU A 66 11.55 -1.13 -8.60
N LYS A 67 11.43 0.16 -8.92
CA LYS A 67 11.62 0.62 -10.29
C LYS A 67 13.10 0.85 -10.58
N LYS A 68 13.70 0.07 -11.47
CA LYS A 68 15.08 0.24 -11.95
C LYS A 68 15.10 0.37 -13.46
N ASN A 69 15.83 1.37 -13.97
CA ASN A 69 15.97 1.62 -15.42
C ASN A 69 14.64 1.70 -16.19
N GLY A 70 13.56 2.14 -15.53
CA GLY A 70 12.22 2.24 -16.12
C GLY A 70 11.34 0.99 -15.93
N GLU A 71 11.91 -0.14 -15.53
CA GLU A 71 11.22 -1.42 -15.34
C GLU A 71 10.97 -1.74 -13.87
N TRP A 72 9.93 -2.51 -13.59
CA TRP A 72 9.61 -2.97 -12.24
C TRP A 72 10.22 -4.34 -11.99
N GLU A 73 11.16 -4.42 -11.05
CA GLU A 73 11.81 -5.66 -10.64
C GLU A 73 11.27 -6.12 -9.29
N LYS A 74 10.87 -7.39 -9.17
CA LYS A 74 10.48 -7.97 -7.89
C LYS A 74 11.71 -8.09 -6.99
N ILE A 75 11.63 -7.53 -5.79
CA ILE A 75 12.71 -7.57 -4.80
C ILE A 75 12.52 -8.76 -3.86
N LYS A 76 11.31 -8.90 -3.31
CA LYS A 76 10.95 -9.99 -2.40
C LYS A 76 9.44 -10.09 -2.24
N ASP A 77 8.99 -11.15 -1.57
CA ASP A 77 7.64 -11.24 -1.02
C ASP A 77 7.55 -10.57 0.35
N ILE A 78 6.39 -10.00 0.66
CA ILE A 78 6.01 -9.50 1.98
C ILE A 78 5.14 -10.56 2.63
N THR A 79 5.59 -11.07 3.78
CA THR A 79 4.89 -12.12 4.54
C THR A 79 3.88 -11.56 5.52
N GLU A 80 4.01 -10.29 5.90
CA GLU A 80 3.13 -9.59 6.83
C GLU A 80 2.02 -8.86 6.07
N ALA A 81 1.18 -9.63 5.38
CA ALA A 81 0.01 -9.14 4.66
C ALA A 81 -1.18 -10.09 4.84
N ALA A 82 -2.37 -9.55 5.03
CA ALA A 82 -3.62 -10.31 5.15
C ALA A 82 -4.73 -9.59 4.38
N MET A 83 -5.62 -10.37 3.76
CA MET A 83 -6.73 -9.85 2.97
C MET A 83 -7.93 -10.79 3.14
N GLN A 84 -8.99 -10.33 3.81
CA GLN A 84 -10.23 -11.09 3.97
C GLN A 84 -11.44 -10.16 4.06
N ASP A 85 -11.63 -9.50 5.21
CA ASP A 85 -12.65 -8.46 5.37
C ASP A 85 -12.07 -7.06 5.15
N ILE A 86 -10.77 -6.92 5.47
CA ILE A 86 -9.92 -5.76 5.23
C ILE A 86 -8.59 -6.24 4.66
N LEU A 87 -7.87 -5.36 3.98
CA LEU A 87 -6.48 -5.59 3.56
C LEU A 87 -5.56 -4.87 4.54
N GLU A 88 -4.72 -5.60 5.24
CA GLU A 88 -3.70 -5.07 6.13
C GLU A 88 -2.31 -5.51 5.67
N ILE A 89 -1.33 -4.61 5.76
CA ILE A 89 0.04 -4.90 5.37
C ILE A 89 1.06 -4.08 6.16
N ALA A 90 2.17 -4.73 6.51
CA ALA A 90 3.34 -4.13 7.11
C ALA A 90 4.48 -4.02 6.08
N ILE A 91 5.02 -2.81 5.93
CA ILE A 91 6.12 -2.49 5.00
C ILE A 91 7.28 -1.90 5.82
N PRO A 92 8.33 -2.69 6.09
CA PRO A 92 9.52 -2.17 6.76
C PRO A 92 10.19 -1.06 5.94
N PHE A 93 10.51 0.07 6.56
CA PHE A 93 11.12 1.22 5.87
C PHE A 93 12.44 0.87 5.18
N LYS A 94 13.23 -0.04 5.78
CA LYS A 94 14.48 -0.54 5.21
C LYS A 94 14.29 -1.21 3.84
N ASP A 95 13.15 -1.85 3.61
CA ASP A 95 12.89 -2.60 2.38
C ASP A 95 12.59 -1.67 1.20
N ILE A 96 12.05 -0.48 1.50
CA ILE A 96 11.80 0.61 0.55
C ILE A 96 12.88 1.69 0.60
N LYS A 97 14.02 1.39 1.26
CA LYS A 97 15.21 2.27 1.39
C LYS A 97 14.91 3.64 2.01
N ALA A 98 13.81 3.76 2.74
CA ALA A 98 13.42 5.00 3.39
C ALA A 98 14.20 5.19 4.70
N LYS A 99 14.57 6.44 4.99
CA LYS A 99 15.34 6.86 6.17
C LYS A 99 14.51 7.82 7.01
N ALA A 100 14.91 8.00 8.27
CA ALA A 100 14.30 8.99 9.15
C ALA A 100 14.17 10.35 8.45
N GLU A 101 13.03 11.00 8.68
CA GLU A 101 12.64 12.29 8.08
C GLU A 101 12.33 12.27 6.58
N ASP A 102 12.51 11.15 5.86
CA ASP A 102 12.06 11.05 4.49
C ASP A 102 10.53 11.21 4.40
N GLU A 103 10.07 11.96 3.39
CA GLU A 103 8.66 12.06 3.04
C GLU A 103 8.29 10.96 2.05
N LEU A 104 7.48 10.01 2.51
CA LEU A 104 6.82 9.03 1.66
C LEU A 104 5.55 9.63 1.07
N ASN A 105 5.39 9.49 -0.24
CA ASN A 105 4.14 9.82 -0.92
C ASN A 105 3.57 8.56 -1.55
N LEU A 106 2.42 8.13 -1.05
CA LEU A 106 1.80 6.87 -1.44
C LEU A 106 0.36 7.02 -1.93
N PHE A 107 -0.03 6.11 -2.80
CA PHE A 107 -1.41 5.94 -3.25
C PHE A 107 -1.67 4.48 -3.58
N ILE A 108 -2.91 4.07 -3.43
CA ILE A 108 -3.39 2.72 -3.67
C ILE A 108 -4.10 2.73 -5.01
N THR A 109 -3.86 1.72 -5.84
CA THR A 109 -4.60 1.51 -7.08
C THR A 109 -5.20 0.10 -7.08
N ALA A 110 -6.49 -0.01 -7.35
CA ALA A 110 -7.17 -1.26 -7.62
C ALA A 110 -7.15 -1.53 -9.14
N TYR A 111 -6.77 -2.74 -9.53
CA TYR A 111 -6.71 -3.18 -10.93
C TYR A 111 -7.60 -4.39 -11.16
N ARG A 112 -8.19 -4.48 -12.36
CA ARG A 112 -8.75 -5.71 -12.92
C ARG A 112 -7.84 -6.16 -14.05
N GLY A 113 -7.02 -7.19 -13.81
CA GLY A 113 -5.93 -7.51 -14.74
C GLY A 113 -4.98 -6.31 -14.92
N ASN A 114 -4.99 -5.70 -16.11
CA ASN A 114 -4.17 -4.53 -16.43
C ASN A 114 -4.95 -3.20 -16.43
N GLU A 115 -6.26 -3.23 -16.20
CA GLU A 115 -7.11 -2.04 -16.20
C GLU A 115 -7.16 -1.42 -14.79
N GLU A 116 -6.80 -0.14 -14.68
CA GLU A 116 -6.99 0.62 -13.44
C GLU A 116 -8.49 0.89 -13.23
N ILE A 117 -9.05 0.36 -12.15
CA ILE A 117 -10.46 0.54 -11.79
C ILE A 117 -10.62 1.78 -10.90
N GLU A 118 -9.74 1.92 -9.92
CA GLU A 118 -9.80 2.97 -8.92
C GLU A 118 -8.42 3.31 -8.40
N ARG A 119 -8.18 4.61 -8.15
CA ARG A 119 -7.03 5.12 -7.43
C ARG A 119 -7.48 5.85 -6.17
N CYS A 120 -6.89 5.51 -5.03
CA CYS A 120 -7.16 6.10 -3.73
C CYS A 120 -5.88 6.66 -3.07
N PRO A 121 -5.85 7.95 -2.67
CA PRO A 121 -6.88 8.95 -2.94
C PRO A 121 -7.00 9.21 -4.45
N TRP A 122 -8.14 9.72 -4.93
CA TRP A 122 -8.29 10.01 -6.36
C TRP A 122 -7.33 11.13 -6.82
N ARG A 123 -7.07 12.12 -5.96
CA ARG A 123 -6.10 13.20 -6.21
C ARG A 123 -5.09 13.28 -5.08
N GLY A 124 -3.87 13.68 -5.43
CA GLY A 124 -2.76 13.77 -4.46
C GLY A 124 -2.29 12.40 -3.98
N ASN A 125 -1.63 12.40 -2.83
CA ASN A 125 -1.05 11.22 -2.21
C ASN A 125 -1.33 11.27 -0.70
N ILE A 126 -1.27 10.10 -0.06
CA ILE A 126 -1.07 10.02 1.38
C ILE A 126 0.40 10.35 1.64
N SER A 127 0.66 11.28 2.54
CA SER A 127 2.01 11.69 2.91
C SER A 127 2.34 11.18 4.30
N VAL A 128 3.48 10.50 4.44
CA VAL A 128 3.97 9.96 5.71
C VAL A 128 5.42 10.35 5.87
N THR A 129 5.78 10.97 7.00
CA THR A 129 7.17 11.23 7.36
C THR A 129 7.70 10.05 8.16
N VAL A 130 8.81 9.46 7.73
CA VAL A 130 9.45 8.37 8.46
C VAL A 130 9.91 8.90 9.83
N PRO A 131 9.55 8.24 10.95
CA PRO A 131 9.89 8.74 12.27
C PRO A 131 11.39 8.74 12.52
N THR A 132 11.85 9.69 13.32
CA THR A 132 13.17 9.62 13.93
C THR A 132 13.19 8.56 15.04
N PRO A 133 14.37 8.04 15.43
CA PRO A 133 14.48 7.10 16.54
C PRO A 133 13.85 7.61 17.86
N ASP A 134 13.87 8.91 18.08
CA ASP A 134 13.37 9.55 19.30
C ASP A 134 11.86 9.89 19.22
N PHE A 135 11.18 9.55 18.12
CA PHE A 135 9.79 9.95 17.89
C PHE A 135 8.82 9.46 18.97
N GLU A 136 8.97 8.22 19.45
CA GLU A 136 8.08 7.70 20.50
C GLU A 136 8.29 8.43 21.84
N ALA A 137 9.52 8.88 22.12
CA ALA A 137 9.86 9.60 23.35
C ALA A 137 9.31 11.04 23.36
N THR A 138 9.00 11.64 22.21
CA THR A 138 8.50 13.01 22.10
C THR A 138 6.97 13.11 22.10
N MET A 139 6.26 12.00 21.97
CA MET A 139 4.78 11.96 21.85
C MET A 139 4.06 11.85 23.21
N TRP A 140 4.78 11.69 24.32
CA TRP A 140 4.20 11.60 25.67
C TRP A 140 4.43 12.94 26.41
N TYR A 141 3.51 13.89 26.22
CA TYR A 141 3.44 15.16 26.96
C TYR A 141 2.16 15.25 27.79
#